data_AF-A0A4Y8CPH4-F1
#
_entry.id   AF-A0A4Y8CPH4-F1
#
_cell.length_a   1.000
_cell.length_b   1.000
_cell.length_c   1.000
_cell.angle_alpha   90.00
_cell.angle_beta   90.00
_cell.angle_gamma   90.00
#
_symmetry.space_group_name_H-M   'P 1'
#
loop_
_entity.id
_entity.type
_entity.pdbx_description
1 polymer ?
#
loop_
_entity_poly.entity_id
_entity_poly.type
_entity_poly.pdbx_seq_one_letter_code
_entity_poly.pdbx_strand_id
1 'polypeptide(L)' 'MFKARNLDVQNFHNVKIFGIISLICCCILWFAFQVVAAEWFEMWMSNVWNGLPDATRLVTYMFLALIFISLK' A
#
# COMPACT_ATOMS: atom_id res chain seq x y z
N MET A 1 8.24 -8.08 -11.52
CA MET A 1 7.48 -9.31 -11.21
C MET A 1 6.89 -9.97 -12.46
N PHE A 2 6.00 -9.31 -13.22
CA PHE A 2 5.30 -9.92 -14.37
C PHE A 2 6.23 -10.55 -15.42
N LYS A 3 7.30 -9.84 -15.83
CA LYS A 3 8.30 -10.35 -16.78
C LYS A 3 9.08 -11.58 -16.26
N ALA A 4 9.18 -11.75 -14.95
CA ALA A 4 9.94 -12.81 -14.28
C ALA A 4 9.08 -14.04 -13.92
N ARG A 5 7.78 -14.06 -14.30
CA ARG A 5 6.81 -15.08 -13.84
C ARG A 5 7.16 -16.51 -14.25
N ASN A 6 7.88 -16.69 -15.34
CA ASN A 6 8.27 -18.01 -15.86
C ASN A 6 9.74 -18.36 -15.53
N LEU A 7 10.43 -17.57 -14.71
CA LEU A 7 11.79 -17.87 -14.27
C LEU A 7 11.76 -18.91 -13.13
N ASP A 8 12.93 -19.47 -12.84
CA ASP A 8 13.15 -20.33 -11.68
C ASP A 8 12.67 -19.65 -10.37
N VAL A 9 12.24 -20.48 -9.41
CA VAL A 9 11.68 -20.05 -8.12
C VAL A 9 12.60 -19.04 -7.41
N GLN A 10 13.92 -19.27 -7.43
CA GLN A 10 14.88 -18.39 -6.78
C GLN A 10 14.88 -16.98 -7.41
N ASN A 11 14.87 -16.92 -8.74
CA ASN A 11 14.87 -15.67 -9.50
C ASN A 11 13.53 -14.94 -9.40
N PHE A 12 12.42 -15.69 -9.39
CA PHE A 12 11.10 -15.10 -9.18
C PHE A 12 10.98 -14.47 -7.78
N HIS A 13 11.45 -15.14 -6.72
CA HIS A 13 11.45 -14.59 -5.36
C HIS A 13 12.29 -13.32 -5.23
N ASN A 14 13.47 -13.27 -5.86
CA ASN A 14 14.31 -12.07 -5.88
C ASN A 14 13.61 -10.88 -6.54
N VAL A 15 12.78 -11.11 -7.57
CA VAL A 15 12.03 -10.03 -8.24
C VAL A 15 10.72 -9.71 -7.51
N LYS A 16 10.13 -10.68 -6.81
CA LYS A 16 8.91 -10.54 -5.99
C LYS A 16 9.12 -9.57 -4.83
N ILE A 17 10.30 -9.56 -4.21
CA ILE A 17 10.61 -8.69 -3.06
C ILE A 17 10.42 -7.20 -3.37
N PHE A 18 10.73 -6.77 -4.60
CA PHE A 18 10.53 -5.37 -5.00
C PHE A 18 9.05 -4.97 -5.00
N GLY A 19 8.14 -5.89 -5.37
CA GLY A 19 6.71 -5.65 -5.29
C GLY A 19 6.20 -5.57 -3.86
N ILE A 20 6.76 -6.39 -2.97
CA ILE A 20 6.46 -6.35 -1.53
C ILE A 20 6.94 -5.03 -0.92
N ILE A 21 8.19 -4.62 -1.20
CA ILE A 21 8.77 -3.36 -0.71
C ILE A 21 7.96 -2.16 -1.20
N SER A 22 7.57 -2.13 -2.48
CA SER A 22 6.78 -1.01 -3.01
C SER A 22 5.42 -0.92 -2.32
N LEU A 23 4.73 -2.04 -2.09
CA LEU A 23 3.44 -2.06 -1.40
C LEU A 23 3.56 -1.60 0.07
N ILE A 24 4.59 -2.04 0.78
CA ILE A 24 4.85 -1.58 2.15
C ILE A 24 5.11 -0.07 2.18
N CYS A 25 5.94 0.43 1.27
CA CYS A 25 6.23 1.86 1.16
C CYS A 25 4.95 2.68 0.91
N CYS A 26 4.08 2.23 0.00
CA CYS A 26 2.81 2.89 -0.25
C CYS A 26 1.86 2.85 0.96
N CYS A 27 1.79 1.72 1.69
CA CYS A 27 1.01 1.65 2.93
C CYS A 27 1.50 2.65 3.98
N ILE A 28 2.82 2.77 4.18
CA ILE A 28 3.41 3.73 5.12
C ILE A 28 3.10 5.16 4.69
N LEU A 29 3.25 5.48 3.40
CA LEU A 29 2.98 6.81 2.86
C LEU A 29 1.53 7.25 3.13
N TRP A 30 0.57 6.38 2.81
CA TRP A 30 -0.85 6.69 3.00
C TRP A 30 -1.26 6.70 4.47
N PHE A 31 -0.67 5.85 5.30
CA PHE A 31 -0.87 5.92 6.74
C PHE A 31 -0.33 7.24 7.33
N ALA A 32 0.86 7.66 6.94
CA ALA A 32 1.42 8.95 7.36
C ALA A 32 0.54 10.13 6.89
N PHE A 33 0.03 10.08 5.65
CA PHE A 33 -0.93 11.07 5.17
C PHE A 33 -2.18 11.12 6.05
N GLN A 34 -2.77 9.96 6.39
CA GLN A 34 -3.95 9.91 7.26
C GLN A 34 -3.68 10.57 8.60
N VAL A 35 -2.57 10.25 9.26
CA VAL A 35 -2.21 10.82 10.57
C VAL A 35 -1.97 12.33 10.48
N VAL A 36 -1.12 12.77 9.55
CA VAL A 36 -0.78 14.20 9.43
C VAL A 36 -2.00 15.03 9.04
N ALA A 37 -2.78 14.57 8.04
CA ALA A 37 -3.97 15.28 7.59
C ALA A 37 -5.08 15.30 8.64
N ALA A 38 -5.27 14.20 9.38
CA ALA A 38 -6.26 14.12 10.44
C ALA A 38 -5.90 15.01 11.63
N GLU A 39 -4.69 14.87 12.16
CA GLU A 39 -4.27 15.53 13.41
C GLU A 39 -3.97 17.02 13.22
N TRP A 40 -3.35 17.42 12.11
CA TRP A 40 -2.85 18.80 11.95
C TRP A 40 -3.80 19.70 11.17
N PHE A 41 -4.66 19.11 10.35
CA PHE A 41 -5.58 19.85 9.48
C PHE A 41 -7.05 19.53 9.75
N GLU A 42 -7.34 18.73 10.79
CA GLU A 42 -8.70 18.30 11.15
C GLU A 42 -9.49 17.77 9.95
N MET A 43 -8.82 17.06 9.03
CA MET A 43 -9.41 16.56 7.77
C MET A 43 -10.68 15.74 8.01
N TRP A 44 -10.77 15.03 9.13
CA TRP A 44 -11.95 14.24 9.49
C TRP A 44 -13.21 15.07 9.76
N MET A 45 -13.08 16.36 10.10
CA MET A 45 -14.19 17.24 10.52
C MET A 45 -14.70 18.07 9.34
N SER A 46 -13.87 18.23 8.30
CA SER A 46 -14.21 19.02 7.13
C SER A 46 -15.24 18.31 6.25
N ASN A 47 -16.39 18.94 6.01
CA ASN A 47 -17.41 18.43 5.09
C ASN A 47 -17.01 18.57 3.61
N VAL A 48 -16.04 19.43 3.31
CA VAL A 48 -15.58 19.69 1.93
C VAL A 48 -14.28 18.99 1.60
N TRP A 49 -13.48 18.64 2.61
CA TRP A 49 -12.15 18.06 2.43
C TRP A 49 -11.90 16.96 3.46
N ASN A 50 -12.53 15.80 3.25
CA ASN A 50 -12.30 14.60 4.03
C ASN A 50 -11.79 13.46 3.15
N GLY A 51 -10.46 13.36 3.04
CA GLY A 51 -9.78 12.29 2.30
C GLY A 51 -9.62 10.98 3.07
N LEU A 52 -10.12 10.89 4.31
CA LEU A 52 -9.95 9.71 5.16
C LEU A 52 -10.59 8.45 4.54
N PRO A 53 -11.81 8.48 3.97
CA PRO A 53 -12.41 7.30 3.35
C PRO A 53 -11.60 6.78 2.16
N ASP A 54 -11.07 7.69 1.33
CA ASP A 54 -10.34 7.33 0.13
C ASP A 54 -8.94 6.79 0.46
N ALA A 55 -8.23 7.44 1.39
CA ALA A 55 -6.96 6.93 1.91
C ALA A 55 -7.12 5.54 2.55
N THR A 56 -8.20 5.33 3.30
CA THR A 56 -8.50 4.02 3.92
C THR A 56 -8.75 2.94 2.87
N ARG A 57 -9.50 3.24 1.80
CA ARG A 57 -9.72 2.31 0.67
C ARG A 57 -8.40 1.95 -0.01
N LEU A 58 -7.55 2.94 -0.30
CA LEU A 58 -6.25 2.72 -0.91
C LEU A 58 -5.37 1.79 -0.05
N VAL A 59 -5.23 2.08 1.25
CA VAL A 59 -4.48 1.23 2.19
C VAL A 59 -5.07 -0.18 2.23
N THR A 60 -6.40 -0.31 2.27
CA THR A 60 -7.08 -1.62 2.29
C THR A 60 -6.73 -2.45 1.05
N TYR A 61 -6.84 -1.87 -0.16
CA TYR A 61 -6.53 -2.59 -1.40
C TYR A 61 -5.05 -2.96 -1.50
N MET A 62 -4.15 -2.05 -1.12
CA MET A 62 -2.71 -2.33 -1.11
C MET A 62 -2.34 -3.41 -0.09
N PHE A 63 -2.98 -3.41 1.08
CA PHE A 63 -2.75 -4.42 2.12
C PHE A 63 -3.26 -5.80 1.69
N LEU A 64 -4.44 -5.88 1.06
CA LEU A 64 -4.94 -7.13 0.48
C LEU A 64 -4.02 -7.66 -0.62
N ALA A 65 -3.53 -6.79 -1.51
CA ALA A 65 -2.55 -7.17 -2.52
C ALA A 65 -1.23 -7.64 -1.90
N LEU A 66 -0.78 -7.00 -0.83
CA LEU A 66 0.42 -7.38 -0.08
C LEU A 66 0.26 -8.77 0.54
N ILE A 67 -0.89 -9.07 1.16
CA ILE A 67 -1.19 -10.41 1.67
C ILE A 67 -1.15 -11.42 0.53
N PHE A 68 -1.91 -11.18 -0.54
CA PHE A 68 -2.00 -12.09 -1.67
C PHE A 68 -0.63 -12.40 -2.28
N ILE A 69 0.19 -11.38 -2.49
CA ILE A 69 1.54 -11.57 -3.02
C ILE A 69 2.43 -12.23 -1.97
N SER A 70 2.31 -11.94 -0.68
CA SER A 70 3.20 -12.51 0.34
C SER A 70 2.90 -13.98 0.65
N LEU A 71 1.71 -14.48 0.32
CA LEU A 71 1.41 -15.90 0.35
C LEU A 71 2.36 -16.68 -0.58
N LYS A 72 2.68 -17.91 -0.15
CA LYS A 72 3.72 -18.74 -0.75
C LYS A 72 3.20 -19.53 -1.94
#